data_AF-K9QA87-F1
#
_entry.id   AF-K9QA87-F1
#
_cell.length_a   1.000
_cell.length_b   1.000
_cell.length_c   1.000
_cell.angle_alpha   90.00
_cell.angle_beta   90.00
_cell.angle_gamma   90.00
#
_symmetry.space_group_name_H-M   'P 1'
#
loop_
_entity.id
_entity.type
_entity.pdbx_description
1 polymer ?
#
loop_
_entity_poly.entity_id
_entity_poly.type
_entity_poly.pdbx_seq_one_letter_code
_entity_poly.pdbx_strand_id
1 'polypeptide(L)'
;MPYLTTASKIDQIVAEYTKAKTLWIDTEVADYNSRNPRLSLIQVLDDPEDMSGDRVFLLDVLDQPDLVANFIQQIMVNPDIEKVFHHASYDVKFLGDKKARNITCTLEIAKKIPYYLLPVPNYQLKTLATVLCNFHYIDKQAQTSDWGQRPLTEEQIDYAYLDCIYLAQVHKCLLELQSEGDPAPEAEDLIALNLRYTQIEEQWKLLNSEVEHLQERIKKAMQAQNVSETSFFKLTAYERKTVKAQFLELARLVQSQGLNFDFSITLTQKLQKDLGGNLEQLSVEIDTSNSWRLTPKNQESNSENE
;
A
#
# COMPACT_ATOMS: atom_id res chain seq x y z
N MET A 1 0.37 -14.01 29.74
CA MET A 1 -0.19 -13.49 28.49
C MET A 1 -1.73 -13.64 28.50
N PRO A 2 -2.48 -12.53 28.51
CA PRO A 2 -3.94 -12.51 28.73
C PRO A 2 -4.78 -12.86 27.47
N TYR A 3 -5.29 -14.10 27.44
CA TYR A 3 -6.25 -14.58 26.43
C TYR A 3 -7.68 -14.47 26.97
N LEU A 4 -8.51 -13.63 26.33
CA LEU A 4 -9.85 -13.29 26.78
C LEU A 4 -10.91 -13.98 25.91
N THR A 5 -11.74 -14.82 26.53
CA THR A 5 -12.81 -15.56 25.85
C THR A 5 -14.22 -15.12 26.23
N THR A 6 -14.36 -14.28 27.26
CA THR A 6 -15.67 -13.84 27.77
C THR A 6 -15.97 -12.41 27.37
N ALA A 7 -17.15 -12.16 26.80
CA ALA A 7 -17.64 -10.84 26.40
C ALA A 7 -17.39 -9.74 27.44
N SER A 8 -17.76 -9.95 28.71
CA SER A 8 -17.56 -8.95 29.77
C SER A 8 -16.11 -8.52 29.98
N LYS A 9 -15.13 -9.43 29.81
CA LYS A 9 -13.71 -9.07 29.95
C LYS A 9 -13.19 -8.35 28.70
N ILE A 10 -13.66 -8.77 27.52
CA ILE A 10 -13.33 -8.15 26.25
C ILE A 10 -13.88 -6.71 26.23
N ASP A 11 -15.13 -6.50 26.58
CA ASP A 11 -15.73 -5.16 26.65
C ASP A 11 -15.01 -4.26 27.65
N GLN A 12 -14.56 -4.81 28.78
CA GLN A 12 -13.79 -4.07 29.78
C GLN A 12 -12.45 -3.59 29.20
N ILE A 13 -11.67 -4.48 28.58
CA ILE A 13 -10.37 -4.07 28.02
C ILE A 13 -10.55 -3.12 26.83
N VAL A 14 -11.57 -3.30 26.00
CA VAL A 14 -11.91 -2.37 24.92
C VAL A 14 -12.23 -0.98 25.47
N ALA A 15 -12.97 -0.89 26.58
CA ALA A 15 -13.21 0.38 27.25
C ALA A 15 -11.92 1.01 27.80
N GLU A 16 -10.96 0.21 28.28
CA GLU A 16 -9.65 0.69 28.72
C GLU A 16 -8.81 1.23 27.55
N TYR A 17 -8.81 0.54 26.40
CA TYR A 17 -8.11 0.96 25.18
C TYR A 17 -8.59 2.31 24.60
N THR A 18 -9.80 2.77 24.94
CA THR A 18 -10.26 4.11 24.53
C THR A 18 -9.39 5.25 25.05
N LYS A 19 -8.54 4.98 26.05
CA LYS A 19 -7.62 5.95 26.67
C LYS A 19 -6.21 5.89 26.07
N ALA A 20 -5.91 4.89 25.25
CA ALA A 20 -4.61 4.75 24.61
C ALA A 20 -4.44 5.78 23.49
N LYS A 21 -3.20 6.19 23.24
CA LYS A 21 -2.87 7.06 22.10
C LYS A 21 -2.63 6.27 20.83
N THR A 22 -1.98 5.13 20.96
CA THR A 22 -1.62 4.24 19.86
C THR A 22 -1.91 2.81 20.28
N LEU A 23 -2.46 2.02 19.36
CA LEU A 23 -2.68 0.59 19.52
C LEU A 23 -2.03 -0.13 18.34
N TRP A 24 -1.27 -1.18 18.62
CA TRP A 24 -0.75 -2.09 17.61
C TRP A 24 -1.68 -3.29 17.55
N ILE A 25 -2.27 -3.50 16.37
CA ILE A 25 -3.37 -4.43 16.18
C ILE A 25 -3.01 -5.39 15.06
N ASP A 26 -3.31 -6.65 15.28
CA ASP A 26 -3.34 -7.68 14.25
C ASP A 26 -4.67 -8.43 14.30
N THR A 27 -4.97 -9.25 13.29
CA THR A 27 -6.13 -10.14 13.29
C THR A 27 -5.85 -11.53 12.77
N GLU A 28 -6.59 -12.51 13.28
CA GLU A 28 -6.60 -13.87 12.73
C GLU A 28 -7.99 -14.28 12.27
N VAL A 29 -8.04 -15.05 11.18
CA VAL A 29 -9.25 -15.33 10.44
C VAL A 29 -9.44 -16.84 10.29
N ALA A 30 -10.60 -17.34 10.71
CA ALA A 30 -11.02 -18.70 10.46
C ALA A 30 -11.58 -18.86 9.03
N ASP A 31 -11.44 -20.06 8.47
CA ASP A 31 -11.93 -20.41 7.13
C ASP A 31 -11.39 -19.48 6.02
N TYR A 32 -10.09 -19.14 6.08
CA TYR A 32 -9.44 -18.18 5.17
C TYR A 32 -9.68 -18.45 3.67
N ASN A 33 -9.75 -19.72 3.28
CA ASN A 33 -9.99 -20.12 1.88
C ASN A 33 -11.49 -20.14 1.48
N SER A 34 -12.39 -19.83 2.39
CA SER A 34 -13.83 -19.82 2.14
C SER A 34 -14.30 -18.51 1.52
N ARG A 35 -15.56 -18.49 1.05
CA ARG A 35 -16.18 -17.26 0.53
C ARG A 35 -16.49 -16.24 1.63
N ASN A 36 -16.64 -16.69 2.86
CA ASN A 36 -17.04 -15.89 4.02
C ASN A 36 -16.07 -16.15 5.19
N PRO A 37 -14.82 -15.68 5.11
CA PRO A 37 -13.89 -15.75 6.22
C PRO A 37 -14.48 -15.11 7.47
N ARG A 38 -14.23 -15.72 8.63
CA ARG A 38 -14.76 -15.26 9.92
C ARG A 38 -13.63 -14.72 10.78
N LEU A 39 -13.77 -13.50 11.28
CA LEU A 39 -12.81 -12.94 12.23
C LEU A 39 -12.80 -13.80 13.50
N SER A 40 -11.63 -14.31 13.86
CA SER A 40 -11.47 -15.26 14.96
C SER A 40 -10.82 -14.61 16.19
N LEU A 41 -9.77 -13.83 15.96
CA LEU A 41 -8.98 -13.21 17.01
C LEU A 41 -8.66 -11.76 16.64
N ILE A 42 -8.66 -10.88 17.63
CA ILE A 42 -8.08 -9.54 17.53
C ILE A 42 -6.97 -9.49 18.57
N GLN A 43 -5.75 -9.19 18.14
CA GLN A 43 -4.62 -8.97 19.02
C GLN A 43 -4.41 -7.48 19.20
N VAL A 44 -4.20 -7.03 20.43
CA VAL A 44 -3.99 -5.61 20.72
C VAL A 44 -2.88 -5.44 21.74
N LEU A 45 -1.88 -4.64 21.37
CA LEU A 45 -0.89 -4.10 22.28
C LEU A 45 -1.11 -2.59 22.43
N ASP A 46 -1.03 -2.10 23.67
CA ASP A 46 -1.22 -0.67 24.01
C ASP A 46 0.03 -0.02 24.63
N ASP A 47 1.13 -0.75 24.73
CA ASP A 47 2.42 -0.26 25.20
C ASP A 47 3.56 -0.78 24.31
N PRO A 48 4.22 0.06 23.50
CA PRO A 48 5.26 -0.41 22.60
C PRO A 48 6.53 -0.87 23.32
N GLU A 49 6.71 -0.51 24.60
CA GLU A 49 7.89 -0.91 25.37
C GLU A 49 7.66 -2.23 26.12
N ASP A 50 6.45 -2.79 26.09
CA ASP A 50 6.17 -4.10 26.68
C ASP A 50 6.69 -5.24 25.79
N MET A 51 7.77 -5.85 26.26
CA MET A 51 8.38 -7.03 25.65
C MET A 51 8.04 -8.34 26.38
N SER A 52 7.34 -8.30 27.52
CA SER A 52 6.93 -9.53 28.25
C SER A 52 5.64 -10.13 27.71
N GLY A 53 4.83 -9.33 27.01
CA GLY A 53 3.53 -9.74 26.48
C GLY A 53 2.41 -9.69 27.52
N ASP A 54 2.61 -8.98 28.63
CA ASP A 54 1.61 -8.81 29.68
C ASP A 54 0.54 -7.77 29.31
N ARG A 55 0.86 -6.87 28.39
CA ARG A 55 0.01 -5.79 27.86
C ARG A 55 -0.55 -6.10 26.47
N VAL A 56 -0.15 -7.21 25.87
CA VAL A 56 -0.79 -7.73 24.67
C VAL A 56 -2.02 -8.52 25.12
N PHE A 57 -3.21 -8.21 24.61
CA PHE A 57 -4.42 -8.98 24.88
C PHE A 57 -4.91 -9.64 23.59
N LEU A 58 -5.26 -10.91 23.70
CA LEU A 58 -5.89 -11.67 22.61
C LEU A 58 -7.39 -11.74 22.88
N LEU A 59 -8.18 -11.14 22.01
CA LEU A 59 -9.64 -11.06 22.12
C LEU A 59 -10.26 -12.13 21.23
N ASP A 60 -10.80 -13.19 21.83
CA ASP A 60 -11.54 -14.22 21.11
C ASP A 60 -12.91 -13.68 20.68
N VAL A 61 -13.03 -13.42 19.38
CA VAL A 61 -14.23 -12.83 18.77
C VAL A 61 -14.91 -13.77 17.78
N LEU A 62 -14.49 -15.03 17.72
CA LEU A 62 -15.07 -16.02 16.81
C LEU A 62 -16.56 -16.18 17.09
N ASP A 63 -17.37 -15.98 16.04
CA ASP A 63 -18.83 -16.02 16.09
C ASP A 63 -19.46 -15.03 17.09
N GLN A 64 -18.75 -13.95 17.44
CA GLN A 64 -19.20 -12.89 18.36
C GLN A 64 -19.28 -11.52 17.68
N PRO A 65 -20.24 -11.31 16.75
CA PRO A 65 -20.34 -10.07 15.95
C PRO A 65 -20.56 -8.81 16.79
N ASP A 66 -21.23 -8.94 17.96
CA ASP A 66 -21.48 -7.81 18.85
C ASP A 66 -20.19 -7.26 19.48
N LEU A 67 -19.23 -8.14 19.81
CA LEU A 67 -17.92 -7.72 20.31
C LEU A 67 -17.10 -7.01 19.24
N VAL A 68 -17.13 -7.53 18.01
CA VAL A 68 -16.47 -6.90 16.87
C VAL A 68 -17.10 -5.53 16.59
N ALA A 69 -18.43 -5.42 16.63
CA ALA A 69 -19.13 -4.15 16.45
C ALA A 69 -18.76 -3.13 17.53
N ASN A 70 -18.67 -3.54 18.80
CA ASN A 70 -18.23 -2.69 19.91
C ASN A 70 -16.77 -2.23 19.71
N PHE A 71 -15.85 -3.14 19.35
CA PHE A 71 -14.46 -2.82 19.05
C PHE A 71 -14.35 -1.77 17.93
N ILE A 72 -15.10 -1.96 16.84
CA ILE A 72 -15.14 -1.00 15.73
C ILE A 72 -15.62 0.37 16.20
N GLN A 73 -16.71 0.40 16.96
CA GLN A 73 -17.34 1.65 17.42
C GLN A 73 -16.42 2.44 18.36
N GLN A 74 -15.78 1.76 19.31
CA GLN A 74 -14.97 2.40 20.36
C GLN A 74 -13.56 2.74 19.89
N ILE A 75 -12.96 1.87 19.06
CA ILE A 75 -11.53 1.95 18.71
C ILE A 75 -11.31 2.37 17.26
N MET A 76 -11.87 1.62 16.31
CA MET A 76 -11.53 1.80 14.89
C MET A 76 -12.03 3.14 14.34
N VAL A 77 -13.23 3.56 14.75
CA VAL A 77 -13.83 4.84 14.33
C VAL A 77 -13.20 6.05 15.03
N ASN A 78 -12.61 5.85 16.22
CA ASN A 78 -12.07 6.93 17.04
C ASN A 78 -10.79 7.52 16.39
N PRO A 79 -10.79 8.80 15.94
CA PRO A 79 -9.63 9.40 15.30
C PRO A 79 -8.49 9.74 16.28
N ASP A 80 -8.78 9.85 17.58
CA ASP A 80 -7.80 10.24 18.60
C ASP A 80 -6.84 9.10 18.97
N ILE A 81 -7.18 7.88 18.56
CA ILE A 81 -6.36 6.67 18.72
C ILE A 81 -5.73 6.36 17.38
N GLU A 82 -4.41 6.30 17.31
CA GLU A 82 -3.69 5.72 16.17
C GLU A 82 -3.79 4.19 16.23
N LYS A 83 -4.17 3.56 15.12
CA LYS A 83 -4.13 2.09 15.01
C LYS A 83 -3.08 1.69 13.99
N VAL A 84 -2.08 0.98 14.47
CA VAL A 84 -0.93 0.53 13.68
C VAL A 84 -1.16 -0.93 13.31
N PHE A 85 -1.02 -1.24 12.02
CA PHE A 85 -1.12 -2.59 11.47
C PHE A 85 0.07 -2.88 10.55
N HIS A 86 0.38 -4.16 10.35
CA HIS A 86 1.18 -4.58 9.20
C HIS A 86 0.25 -5.01 8.06
N HIS A 87 0.35 -4.38 6.89
CA HIS A 87 -0.55 -4.66 5.77
C HIS A 87 -2.05 -4.42 6.07
N ALA A 88 -2.34 -3.30 6.74
CA ALA A 88 -3.65 -2.87 7.26
C ALA A 88 -4.87 -3.13 6.37
N SER A 89 -4.72 -3.07 5.04
CA SER A 89 -5.84 -3.24 4.10
C SER A 89 -6.54 -4.59 4.21
N TYR A 90 -5.87 -5.61 4.75
CA TYR A 90 -6.46 -6.92 4.98
C TYR A 90 -7.32 -6.91 6.26
N ASP A 91 -6.75 -6.56 7.40
CA ASP A 91 -7.39 -6.56 8.72
C ASP A 91 -8.54 -5.55 8.82
N VAL A 92 -8.32 -4.35 8.29
CA VAL A 92 -9.29 -3.25 8.37
C VAL A 92 -10.60 -3.60 7.65
N LYS A 93 -10.60 -4.51 6.67
CA LYS A 93 -11.84 -5.00 6.03
C LYS A 93 -12.78 -5.68 7.03
N PHE A 94 -12.23 -6.37 8.02
CA PHE A 94 -13.01 -7.01 9.09
C PHE A 94 -13.33 -6.03 10.22
N LEU A 95 -12.55 -4.95 10.35
CA LEU A 95 -12.62 -3.98 11.42
C LEU A 95 -13.22 -2.63 10.99
N GLY A 96 -14.25 -2.66 10.13
CA GLY A 96 -15.09 -1.50 9.80
C GLY A 96 -14.76 -0.79 8.49
N ASP A 97 -13.73 -1.23 7.76
CA ASP A 97 -13.34 -0.77 6.43
C ASP A 97 -13.27 0.77 6.35
N LYS A 98 -14.17 1.40 5.57
CA LYS A 98 -14.21 2.86 5.36
C LYS A 98 -14.53 3.68 6.62
N LYS A 99 -15.01 3.05 7.68
CA LYS A 99 -15.30 3.72 8.96
C LYS A 99 -14.04 3.91 9.80
N ALA A 100 -13.01 3.10 9.58
CA ALA A 100 -11.77 3.18 10.33
C ALA A 100 -11.04 4.51 10.07
N ARG A 101 -10.52 5.14 11.12
CA ARG A 101 -9.81 6.43 11.08
C ARG A 101 -8.42 6.28 11.69
N ASN A 102 -7.51 7.19 11.37
CA ASN A 102 -6.15 7.25 11.94
C ASN A 102 -5.43 5.88 11.92
N ILE A 103 -5.28 5.34 10.71
CA ILE A 103 -4.66 4.03 10.44
C ILE A 103 -3.24 4.26 9.94
N THR A 104 -2.28 3.65 10.62
CA THR A 104 -0.87 3.60 10.22
C THR A 104 -0.53 2.20 9.73
N CYS A 105 0.07 2.09 8.54
CA CYS A 105 0.43 0.81 7.94
C CYS A 105 1.95 0.71 7.80
N THR A 106 2.58 -0.17 8.57
CA THR A 106 4.04 -0.34 8.57
C THR A 106 4.58 -0.81 7.23
N LEU A 107 3.80 -1.62 6.48
CA LEU A 107 4.16 -2.03 5.12
C LEU A 107 4.27 -0.82 4.17
N GLU A 108 3.36 0.15 4.28
CA GLU A 108 3.37 1.34 3.42
C GLU A 108 4.46 2.33 3.82
N ILE A 109 4.81 2.41 5.11
CA ILE A 109 5.99 3.15 5.56
C ILE A 109 7.26 2.51 4.98
N ALA A 110 7.43 1.20 5.15
CA ALA A 110 8.61 0.46 4.69
C ALA A 110 8.85 0.60 3.19
N LYS A 111 7.80 0.58 2.36
CA LYS A 111 7.90 0.76 0.89
C LYS A 111 8.38 2.15 0.46
N LYS A 112 8.20 3.17 1.30
CA LYS A 112 8.61 4.55 1.01
C LYS A 112 10.06 4.82 1.44
N ILE A 113 10.61 4.00 2.33
CA ILE A 113 12.00 4.15 2.78
C ILE A 113 12.93 3.73 1.64
N PRO A 114 13.95 4.55 1.30
CA PRO A 114 14.92 4.21 0.27
C PRO A 114 15.64 2.88 0.55
N TYR A 115 15.88 2.10 -0.51
CA TYR A 115 16.52 0.79 -0.40
C TYR A 115 17.89 0.80 0.32
N TYR A 116 18.66 1.88 0.20
CA TYR A 116 19.96 1.98 0.88
C TYR A 116 19.85 2.13 2.40
N LEU A 117 18.71 2.59 2.92
CA LEU A 117 18.41 2.63 4.36
C LEU A 117 17.73 1.33 4.84
N LEU A 118 16.90 0.72 3.99
CA LEU A 118 16.19 -0.52 4.31
C LEU A 118 16.43 -1.62 3.25
N PRO A 119 17.63 -2.24 3.24
CA PRO A 119 18.00 -3.25 2.24
C PRO A 119 17.41 -4.62 2.61
N VAL A 120 16.11 -4.80 2.37
CA VAL A 120 15.39 -6.06 2.67
C VAL A 120 14.90 -6.76 1.41
N PRO A 121 14.86 -8.11 1.39
CA PRO A 121 14.39 -8.86 0.21
C PRO A 121 12.87 -8.77 0.01
N ASN A 122 12.12 -8.48 1.08
CA ASN A 122 10.69 -8.22 1.07
C ASN A 122 10.32 -7.46 2.35
N TYR A 123 9.10 -6.92 2.39
CA TYR A 123 8.60 -6.12 3.51
C TYR A 123 7.63 -6.88 4.41
N GLN A 124 7.72 -8.21 4.52
CA GLN A 124 6.88 -8.95 5.47
C GLN A 124 7.28 -8.59 6.91
N LEU A 125 6.31 -8.56 7.83
CA LEU A 125 6.54 -8.18 9.24
C LEU A 125 7.74 -8.91 9.85
N LYS A 126 7.79 -10.24 9.72
CA LYS A 126 8.92 -11.05 10.19
C LYS A 126 10.27 -10.64 9.61
N THR A 127 10.32 -10.27 8.33
CA THR A 127 11.58 -9.90 7.67
C THR A 127 12.06 -8.57 8.24
N LEU A 128 11.14 -7.63 8.44
CA LEU A 128 11.42 -6.36 9.10
C LEU A 128 11.82 -6.60 10.57
N ALA A 129 11.10 -7.43 11.31
CA ALA A 129 11.37 -7.75 12.71
C ALA A 129 12.75 -8.39 12.90
N THR A 130 13.15 -9.30 12.00
CA THR A 130 14.49 -9.90 12.03
C THR A 130 15.58 -8.88 11.68
N VAL A 131 15.42 -8.09 10.63
CA VAL A 131 16.48 -7.20 10.13
C VAL A 131 16.62 -5.94 10.98
N LEU A 132 15.50 -5.34 11.41
CA LEU A 132 15.48 -4.09 12.15
C LEU A 132 15.63 -4.30 13.66
N CYS A 133 15.04 -5.38 14.19
CA CYS A 133 14.91 -5.56 15.63
C CYS A 133 15.67 -6.80 16.16
N ASN A 134 16.39 -7.52 15.30
CA ASN A 134 17.13 -8.74 15.63
C ASN A 134 16.28 -9.88 16.22
N PHE A 135 14.97 -9.92 15.90
CA PHE A 135 14.13 -11.08 16.24
C PHE A 135 14.47 -12.26 15.34
N HIS A 136 15.32 -13.16 15.85
CA HIS A 136 15.65 -14.43 15.20
C HIS A 136 14.66 -15.52 15.62
N TYR A 137 14.48 -16.53 14.76
CA TYR A 137 13.65 -17.73 15.02
C TYR A 137 12.12 -17.49 15.13
N ILE A 138 11.57 -16.61 14.29
CA ILE A 138 10.12 -16.41 14.18
C ILE A 138 9.47 -17.66 13.53
N ASP A 139 8.69 -18.42 14.30
CA ASP A 139 7.94 -19.56 13.79
C ASP A 139 6.74 -19.09 12.95
N LYS A 140 6.48 -19.78 11.85
CA LYS A 140 5.39 -19.48 10.90
C LYS A 140 4.32 -20.56 10.88
N GLN A 141 4.51 -21.66 11.61
CA GLN A 141 3.60 -22.80 11.55
C GLN A 141 2.18 -22.41 12.00
N ALA A 142 2.09 -21.55 13.01
CA ALA A 142 0.82 -21.05 13.52
C ALA A 142 0.09 -20.10 12.54
N GLN A 143 0.79 -19.37 11.68
CA GLN A 143 0.17 -18.43 10.72
C GLN A 143 -0.84 -19.12 9.78
N THR A 144 -0.58 -20.37 9.40
CA THR A 144 -1.44 -21.15 8.49
C THR A 144 -2.30 -22.19 9.22
N SER A 145 -2.37 -22.11 10.56
CA SER A 145 -3.12 -23.05 11.40
C SER A 145 -4.63 -22.81 11.34
N ASP A 146 -5.42 -23.75 11.87
CA ASP A 146 -6.86 -23.58 11.97
C ASP A 146 -7.23 -22.64 13.12
N TRP A 147 -7.39 -21.35 12.82
CA TRP A 147 -7.85 -20.35 13.77
C TRP A 147 -9.33 -20.47 14.13
N GLY A 148 -10.09 -21.37 13.49
CA GLY A 148 -11.48 -21.70 13.86
C GLY A 148 -11.59 -22.72 15.00
N GLN A 149 -10.49 -23.41 15.33
CA GLN A 149 -10.46 -24.40 16.40
C GLN A 149 -10.55 -23.75 17.78
N ARG A 150 -11.27 -24.38 18.72
CA ARG A 150 -11.24 -24.04 20.15
C ARG A 150 -11.06 -25.28 21.04
N PRO A 151 -10.28 -25.19 22.13
CA PRO A 151 -9.42 -24.05 22.50
C PRO A 151 -8.26 -23.86 21.51
N LEU A 152 -7.72 -22.63 21.44
CA LEU A 152 -6.49 -22.36 20.70
C LEU A 152 -5.32 -23.15 21.30
N THR A 153 -4.35 -23.55 20.47
CA THR A 153 -3.13 -24.19 20.94
C THR A 153 -2.18 -23.18 21.59
N GLU A 154 -1.26 -23.64 22.43
CA GLU A 154 -0.22 -22.77 23.01
C GLU A 154 0.61 -22.09 21.91
N GLU A 155 0.95 -22.80 20.83
CA GLU A 155 1.67 -22.24 19.68
C GLU A 155 0.91 -21.12 18.97
N GLN A 156 -0.42 -21.25 18.81
CA GLN A 156 -1.25 -20.19 18.23
C GLN A 156 -1.27 -18.95 19.13
N ILE A 157 -1.42 -19.18 20.43
CA ILE A 157 -1.45 -18.13 21.44
C ILE A 157 -0.11 -17.37 21.44
N ASP A 158 1.02 -18.08 21.54
CA ASP A 158 2.36 -17.50 21.54
C ASP A 158 2.66 -16.73 20.25
N TYR A 159 2.29 -17.28 19.09
CA TYR A 159 2.41 -16.61 17.80
C TYR A 159 1.64 -15.29 17.77
N ALA A 160 0.36 -15.32 18.16
CA ALA A 160 -0.51 -14.14 18.15
C ALA A 160 0.01 -13.03 19.08
N TYR A 161 0.62 -13.39 20.22
CA TYR A 161 1.25 -12.41 21.10
C TYR A 161 2.45 -11.74 20.47
N LEU A 162 3.34 -12.53 19.87
CA LEU A 162 4.58 -12.05 19.31
C LEU A 162 4.36 -11.12 18.11
N ASP A 163 3.33 -11.34 17.30
CA ASP A 163 3.04 -10.50 16.13
C ASP A 163 2.79 -9.03 16.52
N CYS A 164 2.05 -8.77 17.61
CA CYS A 164 1.85 -7.41 18.10
C CYS A 164 3.12 -6.76 18.66
N ILE A 165 3.98 -7.54 19.34
CA ILE A 165 5.27 -7.06 19.85
C ILE A 165 6.19 -6.72 18.68
N TYR A 166 6.30 -7.61 17.69
CA TYR A 166 7.09 -7.36 16.49
C TYR A 166 6.59 -6.15 15.73
N LEU A 167 5.27 -6.01 15.59
CA LEU A 167 4.64 -4.87 14.95
C LEU A 167 4.99 -3.55 15.64
N ALA A 168 4.98 -3.50 16.98
CA ALA A 168 5.36 -2.31 17.73
C ALA A 168 6.83 -1.93 17.54
N GLN A 169 7.73 -2.90 17.65
CA GLN A 169 9.17 -2.66 17.48
C GLN A 169 9.51 -2.26 16.04
N VAL A 170 8.94 -2.94 15.06
CA VAL A 170 9.11 -2.60 13.64
C VAL A 170 8.56 -1.21 13.36
N HIS A 171 7.40 -0.85 13.90
CA HIS A 171 6.85 0.50 13.74
C HIS A 171 7.83 1.57 14.21
N LYS A 172 8.40 1.41 15.41
CA LYS A 172 9.38 2.34 15.99
C LYS A 172 10.61 2.51 15.09
N CYS A 173 11.24 1.41 14.67
CA CYS A 173 12.41 1.47 13.79
C CYS A 173 12.09 2.09 12.42
N LEU A 174 10.90 1.82 11.87
CA LEU A 174 10.50 2.41 10.58
C LEU A 174 10.29 3.92 10.67
N LEU A 175 9.75 4.44 11.79
CA LEU A 175 9.62 5.89 11.98
C LEU A 175 10.99 6.59 12.08
N GLU A 176 11.96 5.96 12.74
CA GLU A 176 13.34 6.46 12.81
C GLU A 176 13.98 6.52 11.42
N LEU A 177 13.90 5.43 10.65
CA LEU A 177 14.43 5.36 9.29
C LEU A 177 13.71 6.30 8.31
N GLN A 178 12.40 6.46 8.47
CA GLN A 178 11.63 7.40 7.66
C GLN A 178 12.11 8.84 7.90
N SER A 179 12.37 9.21 9.16
CA SER A 179 12.90 10.53 9.50
C SER A 179 14.32 10.75 8.96
N GLU A 180 15.14 9.68 8.86
CA GLU A 180 16.48 9.77 8.27
C GLU A 180 16.43 9.91 6.74
N GLY A 181 15.47 9.25 6.09
CA GLY A 181 15.31 9.23 4.63
C GLY A 181 14.58 10.42 4.02
N ASP A 182 14.02 11.32 4.83
CA ASP A 182 13.25 12.49 4.40
C ASP A 182 13.78 13.78 5.04
N PRO A 183 15.03 14.19 4.73
CA PRO A 183 15.61 15.42 5.25
C PRO A 183 14.84 16.66 4.74
N ALA A 184 14.89 17.75 5.52
CA ALA A 184 14.26 19.00 5.13
C ALA A 184 14.83 19.51 3.78
N PRO A 185 13.99 19.88 2.79
CA PRO A 185 14.45 20.28 1.47
C PRO A 185 15.46 21.45 1.48
N GLU A 186 15.40 22.34 2.47
CA GLU A 186 16.31 23.47 2.61
C GLU A 186 17.71 23.08 3.09
N ALA A 187 17.84 21.89 3.71
CA ALA A 187 19.10 21.35 4.21
C ALA A 187 19.81 20.44 3.19
N GLU A 188 19.19 20.18 2.04
CA GLU A 188 19.71 19.25 1.05
C GLU A 188 20.94 19.79 0.29
N ASP A 189 21.93 18.92 0.09
CA ASP A 189 23.10 19.21 -0.74
C ASP A 189 22.84 18.75 -2.19
N LEU A 190 22.47 19.71 -3.04
CA LEU A 190 22.20 19.46 -4.45
C LEU A 190 23.38 18.84 -5.20
N ILE A 191 24.63 19.12 -4.82
CA ILE A 191 25.81 18.54 -5.47
C ILE A 191 25.88 17.05 -5.12
N ALA A 192 25.77 16.72 -3.83
CA ALA A 192 25.79 15.34 -3.36
C ALA A 192 24.63 14.52 -3.96
N LEU A 193 23.41 15.07 -3.98
CA LEU A 193 22.24 14.44 -4.58
C LEU A 193 22.43 14.19 -6.08
N ASN A 194 22.90 15.18 -6.84
CA ASN A 194 23.12 15.04 -8.28
C ASN A 194 24.19 13.98 -8.60
N LEU A 195 25.29 13.95 -7.84
CA LEU A 195 26.33 12.93 -7.99
C LEU A 195 25.76 11.53 -7.72
N ARG A 196 25.01 11.38 -6.63
CA ARG A 196 24.40 10.10 -6.27
C ARG A 196 23.38 9.64 -7.31
N TYR A 197 22.52 10.54 -7.77
CA TYR A 197 21.54 10.27 -8.83
C TYR A 197 22.22 9.79 -10.10
N THR A 198 23.25 10.51 -10.58
CA THR A 198 23.95 10.18 -11.83
C THR A 198 24.60 8.80 -11.75
N GLN A 199 25.25 8.48 -10.63
CA GLN A 199 25.85 7.17 -10.40
C GLN A 199 24.82 6.03 -10.47
N ILE A 200 23.68 6.19 -9.80
CA ILE A 200 22.61 5.19 -9.80
C ILE A 200 21.99 5.07 -11.20
N GLU A 201 21.77 6.20 -11.89
CA GLU A 201 21.17 6.22 -13.22
C GLU A 201 22.02 5.45 -14.25
N GLU A 202 23.35 5.62 -14.22
CA GLU A 202 24.28 4.89 -15.09
C GLU A 202 24.23 3.38 -14.86
N GLN A 203 24.24 2.95 -13.60
CA GLN A 203 24.10 1.54 -13.25
C GLN A 203 22.75 0.99 -13.67
N TRP A 204 21.67 1.71 -13.38
CA TRP A 204 20.31 1.32 -13.73
C TRP A 204 20.13 1.17 -15.23
N LYS A 205 20.68 2.07 -16.07
CA LYS A 205 20.61 1.97 -17.53
C LYS A 205 21.19 0.65 -18.04
N LEU A 206 22.35 0.23 -17.52
CA LEU A 206 22.99 -1.03 -17.91
C LEU A 206 22.14 -2.23 -17.48
N LEU A 207 21.74 -2.30 -16.21
CA LEU A 207 20.92 -3.40 -15.69
C LEU A 207 19.56 -3.48 -16.40
N ASN A 208 18.91 -2.34 -16.63
CA ASN A 208 17.64 -2.27 -17.32
C ASN A 208 17.74 -2.81 -18.75
N SER A 209 18.82 -2.46 -19.47
CA SER A 209 19.04 -2.98 -20.83
C SER A 209 19.18 -4.51 -20.87
N GLU A 210 19.82 -5.11 -19.86
CA GLU A 210 19.96 -6.56 -19.73
C GLU A 210 18.62 -7.22 -19.38
N VAL A 211 17.86 -6.63 -18.44
CA VAL A 211 16.52 -7.10 -18.07
C VAL A 211 15.57 -7.06 -19.26
N GLU A 212 15.51 -5.95 -20.01
CA GLU A 212 14.69 -5.81 -21.22
C GLU A 212 15.07 -6.84 -22.28
N HIS A 213 16.37 -7.07 -22.51
CA HIS A 213 16.84 -8.08 -23.45
C HIS A 213 16.38 -9.49 -23.07
N LEU A 214 16.49 -9.85 -21.78
CA LEU A 214 16.04 -11.14 -21.27
C LEU A 214 14.53 -11.29 -21.36
N GLN A 215 13.75 -10.26 -20.98
CA GLN A 215 12.29 -10.27 -21.09
C GLN A 215 11.83 -10.47 -22.53
N GLU A 216 12.43 -9.78 -23.50
CA GLU A 216 12.11 -9.96 -24.92
C GLU A 216 12.43 -11.37 -25.41
N ARG A 217 13.55 -11.95 -24.99
CA ARG A 217 13.91 -13.34 -25.32
C ARG A 217 12.94 -14.34 -24.71
N ILE A 218 12.57 -14.16 -23.45
CA ILE A 218 11.59 -15.01 -22.75
C ILE A 218 10.24 -14.93 -23.49
N LYS A 219 9.76 -13.73 -23.81
CA LYS A 219 8.52 -13.52 -24.56
C LYS A 219 8.54 -14.25 -25.90
N LYS A 220 9.60 -14.05 -26.71
CA LYS A 220 9.76 -14.72 -28.02
C LYS A 220 9.83 -16.24 -27.88
N ALA A 221 10.53 -16.75 -26.87
CA ALA A 221 10.62 -18.19 -26.60
C ALA A 221 9.27 -18.78 -26.20
N MET A 222 8.55 -18.14 -25.27
CA MET A 222 7.20 -18.54 -24.85
C MET A 222 6.22 -18.56 -26.04
N GLN A 223 6.27 -17.55 -26.92
CA GLN A 223 5.48 -17.51 -28.16
C GLN A 223 5.82 -18.66 -29.11
N ALA A 224 7.12 -18.89 -29.39
CA ALA A 224 7.55 -19.93 -30.31
C ALA A 224 7.26 -21.35 -29.79
N GLN A 225 7.24 -21.52 -28.46
CA GLN A 225 6.98 -22.80 -27.79
C GLN A 225 5.50 -23.00 -27.41
N ASN A 226 4.62 -22.02 -27.70
CA ASN A 226 3.22 -22.02 -27.29
C ASN A 226 3.00 -22.21 -25.78
N VAL A 227 3.84 -21.58 -24.95
CA VAL A 227 3.75 -21.62 -23.49
C VAL A 227 3.11 -20.31 -23.00
N SER A 228 1.95 -20.40 -22.34
CA SER A 228 1.25 -19.25 -21.77
C SER A 228 1.71 -18.88 -20.35
N GLU A 229 2.29 -19.83 -19.60
CA GLU A 229 2.70 -19.62 -18.21
C GLU A 229 3.88 -20.52 -17.83
N THR A 230 4.77 -19.99 -17.00
CA THR A 230 5.94 -20.67 -16.41
C THR A 230 5.93 -20.42 -14.90
N SER A 231 6.86 -21.01 -14.15
CA SER A 231 7.03 -20.72 -12.72
C SER A 231 7.36 -19.25 -12.41
N PHE A 232 7.75 -18.45 -13.41
CA PHE A 232 8.20 -17.06 -13.23
C PHE A 232 7.38 -16.02 -14.00
N PHE A 233 6.85 -16.38 -15.17
CA PHE A 233 6.20 -15.43 -16.09
C PHE A 233 4.90 -16.00 -16.66
N LYS A 234 3.92 -15.11 -16.83
CA LYS A 234 2.68 -15.35 -17.56
C LYS A 234 2.62 -14.47 -18.81
N LEU A 235 2.41 -15.08 -19.96
CA LEU A 235 2.26 -14.39 -21.24
C LEU A 235 0.77 -14.21 -21.56
N THR A 236 0.30 -12.97 -21.54
CA THR A 236 -1.09 -12.63 -21.86
C THR A 236 -1.15 -11.85 -23.17
N ALA A 237 -1.98 -12.31 -24.11
CA ALA A 237 -2.32 -11.56 -25.30
C ALA A 237 -3.62 -10.80 -25.08
N TYR A 238 -3.67 -9.53 -25.44
CA TYR A 238 -4.91 -8.73 -25.46
C TYR A 238 -5.04 -8.01 -26.80
N GLU A 239 -6.26 -7.98 -27.33
CA GLU A 239 -6.57 -7.24 -28.55
C GLU A 239 -7.07 -5.84 -28.17
N ARG A 240 -6.35 -4.79 -28.59
CA ARG A 240 -6.80 -3.41 -28.41
C ARG A 240 -7.58 -2.94 -29.64
N LYS A 241 -8.91 -2.95 -29.56
CA LYS A 241 -9.76 -2.32 -30.56
C LYS A 241 -9.85 -0.81 -30.31
N THR A 242 -9.34 -0.03 -31.24
CA THR A 242 -9.47 1.44 -31.21
C THR A 242 -10.46 1.84 -32.29
N VAL A 243 -11.59 2.44 -31.89
CA VAL A 243 -12.56 3.02 -32.83
C VAL A 243 -12.23 4.50 -32.95
N LYS A 244 -11.98 4.97 -34.18
CA LYS A 244 -11.73 6.38 -34.48
C LYS A 244 -12.85 6.89 -35.39
N ALA A 245 -13.33 8.10 -35.11
CA ALA A 245 -14.27 8.82 -35.97
C ALA A 245 -13.69 10.20 -36.29
N GLN A 246 -14.03 10.75 -37.46
CA GLN A 246 -13.64 12.12 -37.81
C GLN A 246 -14.45 13.10 -36.96
N PHE A 247 -13.80 14.10 -36.38
CA PHE A 247 -14.46 15.09 -35.51
C PHE A 247 -15.64 15.77 -36.20
N LEU A 248 -15.47 16.17 -37.46
CA LEU A 248 -16.51 16.85 -38.23
C LEU A 248 -17.72 15.94 -38.53
N GLU A 249 -17.49 14.65 -38.77
CA GLU A 249 -18.57 13.68 -38.98
C GLU A 249 -19.33 13.44 -37.67
N LEU A 250 -18.61 13.30 -36.56
CA LEU A 250 -19.21 13.16 -35.24
C LEU A 250 -20.03 14.38 -34.86
N ALA A 251 -19.49 15.59 -35.06
CA ALA A 251 -20.20 16.84 -34.76
C ALA A 251 -21.49 16.98 -35.58
N ARG A 252 -21.45 16.67 -36.88
CA ARG A 252 -22.65 16.66 -37.74
C ARG A 252 -23.66 15.62 -37.29
N LEU A 253 -23.20 14.43 -36.90
CA LEU A 253 -24.08 13.37 -36.42
C LEU A 253 -24.78 13.79 -35.12
N VAL A 254 -24.03 14.30 -34.15
CA VAL A 254 -24.54 14.83 -32.86
C VAL A 254 -25.61 15.89 -33.12
N GLN A 255 -25.34 16.83 -34.02
CA GLN A 255 -26.30 17.88 -34.40
C GLN A 255 -27.55 17.31 -35.10
N SER A 256 -27.38 16.39 -36.07
CA SER A 256 -28.50 15.84 -36.85
C SER A 256 -29.42 14.93 -36.05
N GLN A 257 -28.88 14.21 -35.06
CA GLN A 257 -29.60 13.27 -34.21
C GLN A 257 -30.07 13.90 -32.90
N GLY A 258 -29.78 15.18 -32.66
CA GLY A 258 -30.13 15.87 -31.42
C GLY A 258 -29.49 15.23 -30.18
N LEU A 259 -28.28 14.67 -30.31
CA LEU A 259 -27.55 14.07 -29.20
C LEU A 259 -26.95 15.16 -28.31
N ASN A 260 -27.03 14.99 -26.99
CA ASN A 260 -26.46 15.93 -26.04
C ASN A 260 -25.02 15.53 -25.66
N PHE A 261 -24.04 16.25 -26.22
CA PHE A 261 -22.61 16.08 -25.94
C PHE A 261 -22.07 17.34 -25.24
N ASP A 262 -22.67 17.70 -24.11
CA ASP A 262 -22.29 18.87 -23.32
C ASP A 262 -21.25 18.48 -22.25
N PHE A 263 -19.99 18.43 -22.67
CA PHE A 263 -18.84 18.21 -21.80
C PHE A 263 -17.63 19.01 -22.29
N SER A 264 -16.78 19.45 -21.36
CA SER A 264 -15.59 20.22 -21.68
C SER A 264 -14.50 19.36 -22.32
N ILE A 265 -13.77 19.93 -23.27
CA ILE A 265 -12.59 19.31 -23.88
C ILE A 265 -11.35 20.17 -23.64
N THR A 266 -10.20 19.54 -23.39
CA THR A 266 -8.93 20.26 -23.27
C THR A 266 -8.46 20.70 -24.66
N LEU A 267 -8.38 22.01 -24.86
CA LEU A 267 -7.79 22.57 -26.08
C LEU A 267 -6.27 22.53 -25.96
N THR A 268 -5.62 21.65 -26.73
CA THR A 268 -4.15 21.62 -26.83
C THR A 268 -3.62 22.92 -27.43
N GLN A 269 -2.36 23.27 -27.17
CA GLN A 269 -1.73 24.48 -27.74
C GLN A 269 -1.85 24.55 -29.27
N LYS A 270 -1.76 23.40 -29.96
CA LYS A 270 -1.96 23.32 -31.41
C LYS A 270 -3.39 23.72 -31.81
N LEU A 271 -4.41 23.18 -31.14
CA LEU A 271 -5.80 23.54 -31.42
C LEU A 271 -6.12 25.00 -31.10
N GLN A 272 -5.57 25.53 -30.01
CA GLN A 272 -5.69 26.95 -29.67
C GLN A 272 -5.11 27.83 -30.79
N LYS A 273 -3.93 27.46 -31.32
CA LYS A 273 -3.29 28.16 -32.44
C LYS A 273 -4.11 28.06 -33.74
N ASP A 274 -4.63 26.88 -34.05
CA ASP A 274 -5.43 26.63 -35.26
C ASP A 274 -6.78 27.38 -35.21
N LEU A 275 -7.38 27.52 -34.01
CA LEU A 275 -8.58 28.32 -33.79
C LEU A 275 -8.33 29.83 -33.92
N GLY A 276 -7.14 30.30 -33.55
CA GLY A 276 -6.76 31.70 -33.62
C GLY A 276 -7.73 32.60 -32.86
N GLY A 277 -8.14 33.72 -33.48
CA GLY A 277 -9.11 34.66 -32.89
C GLY A 277 -10.52 34.08 -32.67
N ASN A 278 -10.86 32.92 -33.26
CA ASN A 278 -12.15 32.28 -33.01
C ASN A 278 -12.25 31.67 -31.61
N LEU A 279 -11.12 31.51 -30.90
CA LEU A 279 -11.11 31.05 -29.52
C LEU A 279 -11.93 31.96 -28.59
N GLU A 280 -11.95 33.28 -28.87
CA GLU A 280 -12.72 34.28 -28.12
C GLU A 280 -14.24 34.09 -28.22
N GLN A 281 -14.72 33.30 -29.20
CA GLN A 281 -16.13 32.99 -29.39
C GLN A 281 -16.60 31.80 -28.53
N LEU A 282 -15.68 31.12 -27.84
CA LEU A 282 -15.97 30.00 -26.96
C LEU A 282 -15.92 30.46 -25.50
N SER A 283 -16.85 29.97 -24.68
CA SER A 283 -16.76 30.09 -23.22
C SER A 283 -15.70 29.11 -22.70
N VAL A 284 -14.50 29.61 -22.42
CA VAL A 284 -13.36 28.79 -21.97
C VAL A 284 -13.12 29.00 -20.48
N GLU A 285 -12.97 27.92 -19.73
CA GLU A 285 -12.45 27.91 -18.35
C GLU A 285 -10.92 27.72 -18.39
N ILE A 286 -10.16 28.62 -17.76
CA ILE A 286 -8.69 28.59 -17.73
C ILE A 286 -8.23 28.29 -16.31
N ASP A 287 -7.77 27.06 -16.09
CA ASP A 287 -7.09 26.67 -14.85
C ASP A 287 -5.58 26.83 -15.00
N THR A 288 -4.97 27.67 -14.16
CA THR A 288 -3.51 27.83 -14.11
C THR A 288 -2.97 27.00 -12.95
N SER A 289 -2.11 26.02 -13.25
CA SER A 289 -1.35 25.27 -12.24
C SER A 289 0.15 25.33 -12.53
N ASN A 290 0.94 25.52 -11.47
CA ASN A 290 2.40 25.43 -11.57
C ASN A 290 2.79 23.96 -11.52
N SER A 291 3.51 23.49 -12.54
CA SER A 291 4.10 22.15 -12.56
C SER A 291 5.61 22.29 -12.68
N TRP A 292 6.33 21.58 -11.80
CA TRP A 292 7.78 21.54 -11.80
C TRP A 292 8.22 20.23 -12.45
N ARG A 293 9.17 20.30 -13.38
CA ARG A 293 9.73 19.13 -14.06
C ARG A 293 11.24 19.14 -13.90
N LEU A 294 11.78 18.03 -13.39
CA LEU A 294 13.21 17.77 -13.40
C LEU A 294 13.58 17.15 -14.75
N THR A 295 14.53 17.75 -15.47
CA THR A 295 15.04 17.25 -16.76
C THR A 295 16.57 17.23 -16.73
N PRO A 296 17.25 16.10 -17.04
CA PRO A 296 18.71 16.06 -17.11
C PRO A 296 19.23 16.95 -18.24
N LYS A 297 20.24 17.79 -17.97
CA LYS A 297 20.83 18.70 -18.96
C LYS A 297 21.38 18.02 -20.22
N ASN A 298 21.75 16.74 -20.14
CA ASN A 298 22.27 16.00 -21.31
C ASN A 298 21.21 15.68 -22.38
N GLN A 299 19.94 16.07 -22.19
CA GLN A 299 18.87 15.91 -23.20
C GLN A 299 18.52 17.20 -23.96
N GLU A 300 18.99 18.38 -23.54
CA GLU A 300 18.67 19.65 -24.22
C GLU A 300 19.48 19.88 -25.51
N SER A 301 20.61 19.17 -25.71
CA SER A 301 21.46 19.36 -26.90
C SER A 301 20.93 18.75 -28.19
N ASN A 302 19.77 18.09 -28.18
CA ASN A 302 19.14 17.49 -29.36
C ASN A 302 17.79 18.11 -29.76
N SER A 303 17.30 19.15 -29.07
CA SER A 303 15.99 19.76 -29.36
C SER A 303 16.03 21.21 -29.86
N GLU A 304 17.22 21.81 -30.01
CA GLU A 304 17.37 23.16 -30.58
C GLU A 304 17.83 23.19 -32.06
N ASN A 305 17.89 22.04 -32.74
CA ASN A 305 18.23 21.95 -34.16
C ASN A 305 17.29 21.00 -34.94
N GLU A 306 15.98 21.30 -34.99
CA GLU A 306 15.09 20.91 -36.09
C GLU A 306 14.02 21.97 -36.36
#